data_AF-A0A9D2K752-F1
#
_entry.id   AF-A0A9D2K752-F1
#
_cell.length_a   1.000
_cell.length_b   1.000
_cell.length_c   1.000
_cell.angle_alpha   90.00
_cell.angle_beta   90.00
_cell.angle_gamma   90.00
#
_symmetry.space_group_name_H-M   'P 1'
#
loop_
_entity.id
_entity.type
_entity.pdbx_description
1 polymer ?
#
loop_
_entity_poly.entity_id
_entity_poly.type
_entity_poly.pdbx_seq_one_letter_code
_entity_poly.pdbx_strand_id
1 'polypeptide(L)'
;MKKWKRLLFGLLAAATVFGSVPLSGENEAWAAYKNMNDNEFISVEKITATKTGQVANITFKFTNTGDYDLENVKVGFSSYDVDFLDDSETLESNFQFPFEITMGMFDEENMKELGTVKAGKSKNVTLSARVRRDIKEGYYCFPVRAFGDNFDMADEYVNIWVSVATSTDEEDDEETGDLDMVLGEGQSTPDGTYPNVMNFDVNMRNASTFTAYDVVASLEMSEDDTKYPFEINDVNYDRRFEKVEPGETVALNYSMAIREDTYSGYYPIKTIIKYRDNSTHTGEYLQIERTFYVRIHNKEEEDDLGEFNENDRTQARIIVDSFETIPAEIVAGDEFELVLRMKNASSNIPASNILFSLESEKADESAVFTTETGSSSYTVNSLGAGEVTELRIRMKSRPGVDQRSYSLTINETYDSPEFKNATNKVVVDIPVKQIPRLSIGTIEVMPENITVGGETNVMFPVNNTGKVTLYNVTASFAGDSIVPSESYVGNIEPGQTGNVDAMVRGAAATMDDGKIQITVSYEDENGEVSSVEKEMTLFVSEEMPVDYGEIDAGNTTDVEAEQGFFARHKTGVILAAVLAAGGAGLIVYRKYKRKKMQQAEEEAIDDEIS
;
A
#
# COMPACT_ATOMS: atom_id res chain seq x y z
N MET A 1 30.15 -35.37 2.22
CA MET A 1 29.83 -34.20 3.07
C MET A 1 28.87 -33.31 2.29
N LYS A 2 27.57 -33.58 2.48
CA LYS A 2 26.43 -32.83 1.98
C LYS A 2 25.93 -31.94 3.13
N LYS A 3 25.24 -30.85 2.78
CA LYS A 3 24.54 -29.87 3.63
C LYS A 3 25.41 -28.72 4.13
N TRP A 4 25.42 -27.62 3.36
CA TRP A 4 25.58 -26.23 3.85
C TRP A 4 25.27 -25.20 2.74
N LYS A 5 24.13 -25.39 2.04
CA LYS A 5 23.55 -24.40 1.10
C LYS A 5 22.01 -24.46 1.06
N ARG A 6 21.36 -24.50 2.23
CA ARG A 6 19.90 -24.30 2.39
C ARG A 6 19.65 -23.60 3.73
N LEU A 7 19.97 -22.32 3.80
CA LEU A 7 19.69 -21.44 4.96
C LEU A 7 19.70 -19.97 4.49
N LEU A 8 18.89 -19.67 3.48
CA LEU A 8 18.79 -18.32 2.90
C LEU A 8 17.39 -18.00 2.35
N PHE A 9 16.34 -18.57 2.95
CA PHE A 9 14.95 -18.28 2.57
C PHE A 9 13.98 -18.19 3.77
N GLY A 10 14.44 -17.72 4.93
CA GLY A 10 13.61 -17.65 6.14
C GLY A 10 13.98 -16.51 7.09
N LEU A 11 14.30 -15.33 6.55
CA LEU A 11 14.50 -14.10 7.31
C LEU A 11 13.87 -12.92 6.57
N LEU A 12 12.55 -12.98 6.41
CA LEU A 12 11.73 -11.85 5.96
C LEU A 12 10.32 -11.95 6.56
N ALA A 13 10.22 -11.90 7.89
CA ALA A 13 8.96 -11.70 8.63
C ALA A 13 9.18 -11.33 10.11
N ALA A 14 10.29 -10.64 10.45
CA ALA A 14 10.58 -10.25 11.83
C ALA A 14 11.37 -8.94 11.88
N ALA A 15 10.83 -7.87 11.30
CA ALA A 15 11.27 -6.50 11.52
C ALA A 15 10.22 -5.54 10.93
N THR A 16 9.26 -5.09 11.74
CA THR A 16 8.54 -3.79 11.63
C THR A 16 7.34 -3.75 12.58
N VAL A 17 7.59 -3.72 13.90
CA VAL A 17 6.73 -2.99 14.85
C VAL A 17 7.62 -2.41 15.95
N PHE A 18 8.28 -1.31 15.65
CA PHE A 18 8.71 -0.34 16.67
C PHE A 18 8.20 1.01 16.21
N GLY A 19 7.01 1.36 16.70
CA GLY A 19 6.35 2.64 16.44
C GLY A 19 5.54 3.03 17.67
N SER A 20 6.11 3.97 18.45
CA SER A 20 5.45 4.85 19.44
C SER A 20 4.42 4.22 20.40
N VAL A 21 4.82 4.04 21.67
CA VAL A 21 3.91 3.86 22.80
C VAL A 21 3.34 5.24 23.20
N PRO A 22 2.02 5.48 23.14
CA PRO A 22 1.40 6.55 23.89
C PRO A 22 1.14 6.08 25.32
N LEU A 23 1.72 6.78 26.29
CA LEU A 23 1.37 6.69 27.71
C LEU A 23 -0.01 7.33 27.93
N SER A 24 -1.04 6.54 28.18
CA SER A 24 -2.24 6.96 28.92
C SER A 24 -2.97 5.71 29.45
N GLY A 25 -3.13 5.64 30.77
CA GLY A 25 -3.67 4.48 31.46
C GLY A 25 -5.15 4.25 31.17
N GLU A 26 -5.44 3.15 30.52
CA GLU A 26 -6.69 2.37 30.59
C GLU A 26 -6.28 0.90 30.39
N ASN A 27 -6.87 -0.03 31.16
CA ASN A 27 -6.51 -1.46 31.23
C ASN A 27 -6.10 -2.06 29.86
N GLU A 28 -4.79 -2.26 29.67
CA GLU A 28 -4.22 -2.99 28.54
C GLU A 28 -4.73 -4.43 28.62
N ALA A 29 -5.56 -4.85 27.65
CA ALA A 29 -5.97 -6.23 27.52
C ALA A 29 -4.81 -7.01 26.89
N TRP A 30 -4.10 -7.80 27.70
CA TRP A 30 -3.04 -8.68 27.22
C TRP A 30 -3.68 -9.85 26.46
N ALA A 31 -3.35 -10.01 25.18
CA ALA A 31 -3.85 -11.08 24.31
C ALA A 31 -3.53 -12.48 24.88
N ALA A 32 -4.53 -13.36 24.94
CA ALA A 32 -4.42 -14.71 25.50
C ALA A 32 -3.88 -15.71 24.45
N TYR A 33 -2.67 -15.48 23.95
CA TYR A 33 -2.01 -16.39 23.00
C TYR A 33 -1.29 -17.53 23.75
N LYS A 34 -1.55 -18.79 23.36
CA LYS A 34 -0.80 -19.96 23.87
C LYS A 34 0.15 -20.51 22.81
N ASN A 35 1.34 -20.93 23.23
CA ASN A 35 2.26 -21.62 22.35
C ASN A 35 1.76 -23.04 22.06
N MET A 36 1.25 -23.26 20.85
CA MET A 36 0.67 -24.55 20.45
C MET A 36 1.70 -25.65 20.19
N ASN A 37 3.01 -25.36 20.26
CA ASN A 37 4.04 -26.39 20.14
C ASN A 37 4.05 -27.38 21.31
N ASP A 38 3.35 -27.04 22.40
CA ASP A 38 3.22 -27.89 23.58
C ASP A 38 2.06 -28.90 23.45
N ASN A 39 1.24 -28.79 22.40
CA ASN A 39 0.19 -29.75 22.09
C ASN A 39 0.79 -31.05 21.53
N GLU A 40 0.30 -32.19 21.98
CA GLU A 40 0.69 -33.52 21.52
C GLU A 40 -0.22 -34.01 20.39
N PHE A 41 -1.55 -33.87 20.55
CA PHE A 41 -2.54 -34.45 19.66
C PHE A 41 -3.13 -33.43 18.67
N ILE A 42 -3.19 -32.15 19.05
CA ILE A 42 -3.83 -31.08 18.29
C ILE A 42 -2.80 -30.21 17.56
N SER A 43 -2.96 -30.12 16.25
CA SER A 43 -2.18 -29.21 15.42
C SER A 43 -3.10 -28.27 14.64
N VAL A 44 -2.71 -26.98 14.54
CA VAL A 44 -3.41 -25.96 13.76
C VAL A 44 -2.49 -25.49 12.66
N GLU A 45 -2.91 -25.71 11.41
CA GLU A 45 -2.16 -25.25 10.24
C GLU A 45 -2.39 -23.75 9.97
N LYS A 46 -3.59 -23.25 10.27
CA LYS A 46 -3.99 -21.85 10.08
C LYS A 46 -4.89 -21.40 11.23
N ILE A 47 -4.51 -20.30 11.88
CA ILE A 47 -5.35 -19.67 12.91
C ILE A 47 -6.63 -19.16 12.26
N THR A 48 -7.78 -19.51 12.86
CA THR A 48 -9.09 -19.05 12.39
C THR A 48 -9.27 -17.58 12.77
N ALA A 49 -9.56 -16.73 11.79
CA ALA A 49 -9.84 -15.32 11.97
C ALA A 49 -11.35 -15.08 11.79
N THR A 50 -11.97 -14.38 12.73
CA THR A 50 -13.43 -14.16 12.77
C THR A 50 -13.76 -12.80 13.41
N LYS A 51 -15.03 -12.39 13.37
CA LYS A 51 -15.53 -11.16 14.00
C LYS A 51 -16.38 -11.45 15.23
N THR A 52 -16.42 -10.50 16.16
CA THR A 52 -17.34 -10.57 17.31
C THR A 52 -18.79 -10.70 16.86
N GLY A 53 -19.56 -11.57 17.52
CA GLY A 53 -20.96 -11.86 17.20
C GLY A 53 -21.19 -12.86 16.06
N GLN A 54 -20.16 -13.26 15.30
CA GLN A 54 -20.27 -14.27 14.23
C GLN A 54 -19.99 -15.68 14.74
N VAL A 55 -20.50 -16.71 14.04
CA VAL A 55 -20.13 -18.11 14.29
C VAL A 55 -18.77 -18.38 13.67
N ALA A 56 -17.82 -18.82 14.49
CA ALA A 56 -16.49 -19.21 14.03
C ALA A 56 -16.46 -20.72 13.79
N ASN A 57 -16.04 -21.13 12.58
CA ASN A 57 -15.79 -22.53 12.22
C ASN A 57 -14.29 -22.85 12.37
N ILE A 58 -13.87 -23.26 13.57
CA ILE A 58 -12.46 -23.48 13.90
C ILE A 58 -12.03 -24.86 13.45
N THR A 59 -11.16 -24.92 12.44
CA THR A 59 -10.63 -26.17 11.91
C THR A 59 -9.21 -26.45 12.42
N PHE A 60 -9.01 -27.63 12.99
CA PHE A 60 -7.72 -28.14 13.45
C PHE A 60 -7.60 -29.64 13.14
N LYS A 61 -6.42 -30.20 13.40
CA LYS A 61 -6.10 -31.58 13.08
C LYS A 61 -5.79 -32.35 14.35
N PHE A 62 -6.59 -33.36 14.62
CA PHE A 62 -6.35 -34.36 15.65
C PHE A 62 -5.47 -35.46 15.08
N THR A 63 -4.34 -35.76 15.71
CA THR A 63 -3.39 -36.80 15.30
C THR A 63 -3.26 -37.85 16.38
N ASN A 64 -3.49 -39.11 16.03
CA ASN A 64 -3.14 -40.22 16.91
C ASN A 64 -1.61 -40.38 16.91
N THR A 65 -0.96 -39.92 17.98
CA THR A 65 0.50 -40.02 18.18
C THR A 65 0.96 -41.40 18.69
N GLY A 66 0.01 -42.25 19.09
CA GLY A 66 0.27 -43.60 19.60
C GLY A 66 0.55 -44.65 18.51
N ASP A 67 0.83 -45.87 18.97
CA ASP A 67 1.16 -47.03 18.15
C ASP A 67 0.00 -48.04 17.99
N TYR A 68 -1.19 -47.71 18.49
CA TYR A 68 -2.42 -48.49 18.35
C TYR A 68 -3.58 -47.63 17.81
N ASP A 69 -4.62 -48.27 17.29
CA ASP A 69 -5.81 -47.58 16.76
C ASP A 69 -6.69 -47.09 17.93
N LEU A 70 -7.10 -45.82 17.89
CA LEU A 70 -8.04 -45.25 18.85
C LEU A 70 -9.46 -45.50 18.36
N GLU A 71 -10.34 -45.99 19.22
CA GLU A 71 -11.72 -46.36 18.88
C GLU A 71 -12.71 -45.34 19.45
N ASN A 72 -13.78 -45.06 18.68
CA ASN A 72 -14.87 -44.16 19.06
C ASN A 72 -14.41 -42.78 19.57
N VAL A 73 -13.37 -42.22 18.94
CA VAL A 73 -12.83 -40.92 19.35
C VAL A 73 -13.87 -39.84 19.16
N LYS A 74 -14.07 -39.01 20.17
CA LYS A 74 -14.85 -37.76 20.16
C LYS A 74 -13.96 -36.59 20.53
N VAL A 75 -14.22 -35.42 19.95
CA VAL A 75 -13.45 -34.18 20.20
C VAL A 75 -14.40 -33.01 20.36
N GLY A 76 -14.19 -32.16 21.36
CA GLY A 76 -15.04 -31.00 21.62
C GLY A 76 -14.36 -29.92 22.46
N PHE A 77 -15.12 -28.89 22.79
CA PHE A 77 -14.68 -27.83 23.71
C PHE A 77 -14.52 -28.38 25.13
N SER A 78 -13.52 -27.89 25.85
CA SER A 78 -13.31 -28.21 27.26
C SER A 78 -13.72 -27.05 28.16
N SER A 79 -14.24 -27.38 29.34
CA SER A 79 -14.50 -26.41 30.41
C SER A 79 -13.25 -26.13 31.27
N TYR A 80 -12.12 -26.76 30.99
CA TYR A 80 -10.85 -26.50 31.67
C TYR A 80 -10.46 -25.03 31.52
N ASP A 81 -10.00 -24.36 32.58
CA ASP A 81 -9.70 -22.92 32.61
C ASP A 81 -10.86 -21.96 32.18
N VAL A 82 -12.07 -22.47 31.94
CA VAL A 82 -13.28 -21.65 31.71
C VAL A 82 -13.88 -21.31 33.08
N ASP A 83 -13.25 -20.38 33.80
CA ASP A 83 -13.70 -20.00 35.15
C ASP A 83 -15.09 -19.35 35.11
N PHE A 84 -16.06 -20.04 35.71
CA PHE A 84 -17.37 -19.51 36.05
C PHE A 84 -17.25 -18.68 37.33
N LEU A 85 -16.90 -17.39 37.20
CA LEU A 85 -17.06 -16.36 38.24
C LEU A 85 -16.69 -16.83 39.67
N ASP A 86 -15.40 -16.81 40.04
CA ASP A 86 -15.06 -16.71 41.47
C ASP A 86 -14.00 -15.64 41.73
N ASP A 87 -14.31 -14.86 42.77
CA ASP A 87 -13.76 -13.57 43.16
C ASP A 87 -12.41 -13.76 43.90
N SER A 88 -11.45 -14.44 43.26
CA SER A 88 -10.21 -14.88 43.88
C SER A 88 -9.01 -14.09 43.35
N GLU A 89 -8.29 -13.42 44.25
CA GLU A 89 -7.04 -12.66 44.05
C GLU A 89 -5.83 -13.51 43.60
N THR A 90 -6.05 -14.50 42.73
CA THR A 90 -5.04 -15.34 42.10
C THR A 90 -5.18 -15.30 40.58
N LEU A 91 -5.16 -14.09 40.01
CA LEU A 91 -5.02 -13.85 38.58
C LEU A 91 -3.59 -14.21 38.12
N GLU A 92 -3.26 -15.50 38.09
CA GLU A 92 -2.05 -15.98 37.41
C GLU A 92 -2.27 -16.21 35.91
N SER A 93 -3.50 -16.03 35.38
CA SER A 93 -3.69 -15.89 33.93
C SER A 93 -4.97 -15.11 33.57
N ASN A 94 -4.83 -14.08 32.73
CA ASN A 94 -5.94 -13.33 32.10
C ASN A 94 -6.60 -14.18 30.99
N PHE A 95 -7.01 -15.42 31.30
CA PHE A 95 -7.67 -16.29 30.32
C PHE A 95 -9.12 -15.84 30.13
N GLN A 96 -9.48 -15.46 28.91
CA GLN A 96 -10.84 -15.05 28.55
C GLN A 96 -11.37 -15.97 27.46
N PHE A 97 -12.36 -16.80 27.80
CA PHE A 97 -12.99 -17.69 26.84
C PHE A 97 -13.76 -16.89 25.76
N PRO A 98 -13.46 -17.08 24.46
CA PRO A 98 -13.91 -16.15 23.41
C PRO A 98 -15.34 -16.42 22.88
N PHE A 99 -15.95 -17.54 23.22
CA PHE A 99 -17.25 -17.95 22.67
C PHE A 99 -18.40 -17.79 23.66
N GLU A 100 -19.60 -17.59 23.13
CA GLU A 100 -20.84 -17.65 23.88
C GLU A 100 -21.05 -19.10 24.35
N ILE A 101 -21.21 -19.28 25.66
CA ILE A 101 -21.41 -20.62 26.23
C ILE A 101 -22.88 -21.01 26.03
N THR A 102 -23.12 -22.05 25.23
CA THR A 102 -24.45 -22.65 25.04
C THR A 102 -24.65 -23.83 25.97
N MET A 103 -25.91 -24.19 26.23
CA MET A 103 -26.24 -25.39 26.99
C MET A 103 -25.63 -26.62 26.29
N GLY A 104 -24.90 -27.44 27.06
CA GLY A 104 -24.27 -28.66 26.58
C GLY A 104 -23.00 -28.49 25.73
N MET A 105 -22.45 -27.28 25.61
CA MET A 105 -21.20 -27.02 24.85
C MET A 105 -20.02 -27.92 25.26
N PHE A 106 -19.96 -28.27 26.54
CA PHE A 106 -18.89 -29.07 27.14
C PHE A 106 -19.32 -30.52 27.42
N ASP A 107 -20.55 -30.89 27.09
CA ASP A 107 -21.07 -32.22 27.36
C ASP A 107 -20.55 -33.22 26.32
N GLU A 108 -20.09 -34.38 26.80
CA GLU A 108 -19.49 -35.44 25.99
C GLU A 108 -20.40 -35.93 24.84
N GLU A 109 -21.71 -35.85 25.03
CA GLU A 109 -22.72 -36.23 24.02
C GLU A 109 -22.77 -35.30 22.82
N ASN A 110 -22.36 -34.03 22.99
CA ASN A 110 -22.36 -33.01 21.94
C ASN A 110 -21.00 -32.88 21.23
N MET A 111 -20.00 -33.66 21.64
CA MET A 111 -18.68 -33.65 21.03
C MET A 111 -18.68 -34.32 19.64
N LYS A 112 -17.81 -33.83 18.75
CA LYS A 112 -17.71 -34.31 17.37
C LYS A 112 -17.16 -35.73 17.33
N GLU A 113 -17.94 -36.67 16.82
CA GLU A 113 -17.49 -38.05 16.61
C GLU A 113 -16.51 -38.15 15.44
N LEU A 114 -15.30 -38.60 15.74
CA LEU A 114 -14.28 -38.97 14.77
C LEU A 114 -14.29 -40.47 14.46
N GLY A 115 -14.87 -41.31 15.32
CA GLY A 115 -14.82 -42.77 15.19
C GLY A 115 -13.39 -43.30 15.31
N THR A 116 -13.04 -44.37 14.59
CA THR A 116 -11.70 -44.96 14.69
C THR A 116 -10.63 -44.09 14.03
N VAL A 117 -9.55 -43.78 14.76
CA VAL A 117 -8.36 -43.06 14.26
C VAL A 117 -7.14 -43.97 14.35
N LYS A 118 -6.64 -44.41 13.18
CA LYS A 118 -5.52 -45.36 13.11
C LYS A 118 -4.22 -44.78 13.66
N ALA A 119 -3.34 -45.66 14.16
CA ALA A 119 -1.99 -45.28 14.65
C ALA A 119 -1.25 -44.39 13.63
N GLY A 120 -0.74 -43.25 14.11
CA GLY A 120 0.00 -42.28 13.28
C GLY A 120 -0.84 -41.57 12.20
N LYS A 121 -2.17 -41.69 12.21
CA LYS A 121 -3.07 -40.98 11.29
C LYS A 121 -3.75 -39.81 11.99
N SER A 122 -4.19 -38.88 11.17
CA SER A 122 -4.86 -37.68 11.62
C SER A 122 -6.21 -37.52 10.95
N LYS A 123 -7.12 -36.81 11.62
CA LYS A 123 -8.40 -36.36 11.08
C LYS A 123 -8.55 -34.86 11.29
N ASN A 124 -9.20 -34.21 10.34
CA ASN A 124 -9.61 -32.82 10.50
C ASN A 124 -10.85 -32.77 11.38
N VAL A 125 -10.85 -31.80 12.28
CA VAL A 125 -11.93 -31.51 13.21
C VAL A 125 -12.32 -30.06 13.00
N THR A 126 -13.61 -29.80 12.84
CA THR A 126 -14.17 -28.45 12.82
C THR A 126 -15.12 -28.32 14.00
N LEU A 127 -14.84 -27.38 14.89
CA LEU A 127 -15.74 -26.99 15.97
C LEU A 127 -16.33 -25.62 15.65
N SER A 128 -17.61 -25.43 15.94
CA SER A 128 -18.34 -24.20 15.63
C SER A 128 -18.87 -23.56 16.91
N ALA A 129 -18.61 -22.26 17.10
CA ALA A 129 -19.15 -21.52 18.23
C ALA A 129 -19.27 -20.02 17.91
N ARG A 130 -20.30 -19.36 18.45
CA ARG A 130 -20.51 -17.91 18.28
C ARG A 130 -19.52 -17.13 19.13
N VAL A 131 -18.80 -16.20 18.52
CA VAL A 131 -17.84 -15.34 19.23
C VAL A 131 -18.59 -14.28 20.02
N ARG A 132 -18.21 -14.10 21.28
CA ARG A 132 -18.83 -13.11 22.16
C ARG A 132 -18.70 -11.70 21.59
N ARG A 133 -19.73 -10.88 21.84
CA ARG A 133 -19.75 -9.46 21.41
C ARG A 133 -18.96 -8.53 22.32
N ASP A 134 -18.66 -8.95 23.55
CA ASP A 134 -18.07 -8.12 24.61
C ASP A 134 -16.54 -8.23 24.73
N ILE A 135 -15.89 -8.91 23.79
CA ILE A 135 -14.43 -9.09 23.77
C ILE A 135 -13.76 -8.09 22.81
N LYS A 136 -12.53 -7.69 23.14
CA LYS A 136 -11.75 -6.75 22.32
C LYS A 136 -11.12 -7.47 21.13
N GLU A 137 -10.68 -6.70 20.13
CA GLU A 137 -9.85 -7.26 19.06
C GLU A 137 -8.54 -7.84 19.64
N GLY A 138 -8.17 -9.05 19.20
CA GLY A 138 -6.96 -9.70 19.68
C GLY A 138 -6.91 -11.21 19.43
N TYR A 139 -5.81 -11.82 19.89
CA TYR A 139 -5.66 -13.28 19.93
C TYR A 139 -6.29 -13.84 21.20
N TYR A 140 -7.05 -14.91 21.02
CA TYR A 140 -7.67 -15.70 22.08
C TYR A 140 -7.28 -17.16 21.93
N CYS A 141 -7.31 -17.90 23.02
CA CYS A 141 -7.17 -19.35 23.02
C CYS A 141 -8.34 -20.00 23.75
N PHE A 142 -8.61 -21.25 23.43
CA PHE A 142 -9.60 -22.06 24.13
C PHE A 142 -9.14 -23.52 24.21
N PRO A 143 -9.49 -24.24 25.27
CA PRO A 143 -9.12 -25.63 25.42
C PRO A 143 -10.10 -26.55 24.70
N VAL A 144 -9.55 -27.62 24.16
CA VAL A 144 -10.27 -28.73 23.53
C VAL A 144 -9.87 -30.03 24.22
N ARG A 145 -10.82 -30.96 24.27
CA ARG A 145 -10.60 -32.30 24.80
C ARG A 145 -10.98 -33.35 23.78
N ALA A 146 -10.34 -34.52 23.88
CA ALA A 146 -10.67 -35.69 23.10
C ALA A 146 -10.66 -36.95 23.98
N PHE A 147 -11.57 -37.87 23.75
CA PHE A 147 -11.59 -39.19 24.40
C PHE A 147 -12.15 -40.24 23.45
N GLY A 148 -11.95 -41.52 23.76
CA GLY A 148 -12.47 -42.67 23.05
C GLY A 148 -12.45 -43.90 23.97
N ASP A 149 -12.89 -45.04 23.47
CA ASP A 149 -13.06 -46.25 24.31
C ASP A 149 -11.76 -46.70 24.99
N ASN A 150 -10.63 -46.45 24.33
CA ASN A 150 -9.29 -46.79 24.78
C ASN A 150 -8.35 -45.57 24.85
N PHE A 151 -8.90 -44.36 24.94
CA PHE A 151 -8.14 -43.11 24.83
C PHE A 151 -8.76 -41.99 25.67
N ASP A 152 -7.93 -41.21 26.35
CA ASP A 152 -8.34 -39.97 27.02
C ASP A 152 -7.20 -38.96 26.93
N MET A 153 -7.48 -37.82 26.30
CA MET A 153 -6.52 -36.74 26.04
C MET A 153 -6.56 -35.74 27.19
N ALA A 154 -5.39 -35.23 27.59
CA ALA A 154 -5.34 -34.01 28.39
C ALA A 154 -5.88 -32.82 27.60
N ASP A 155 -6.36 -31.79 28.28
CA ASP A 155 -6.84 -30.58 27.61
C ASP A 155 -5.69 -29.87 26.86
N GLU A 156 -5.91 -29.60 25.58
CA GLU A 156 -4.96 -28.91 24.70
C GLU A 156 -5.57 -27.63 24.16
N TYR A 157 -4.75 -26.67 23.72
CA TYR A 157 -5.22 -25.33 23.37
C TYR A 157 -5.26 -25.08 21.86
N VAL A 158 -6.27 -24.33 21.42
CA VAL A 158 -6.40 -23.83 20.05
C VAL A 158 -6.49 -22.31 20.08
N ASN A 159 -5.71 -21.63 19.22
CA ASN A 159 -5.72 -20.18 19.08
C ASN A 159 -6.69 -19.72 17.97
N ILE A 160 -7.30 -18.55 18.17
CA ILE A 160 -8.08 -17.80 17.18
C ILE A 160 -7.69 -16.32 17.19
N TRP A 161 -7.97 -15.65 16.08
CA TRP A 161 -7.90 -14.19 15.97
C TRP A 161 -9.32 -13.63 15.88
N VAL A 162 -9.65 -12.66 16.73
CA VAL A 162 -10.96 -12.00 16.74
C VAL A 162 -10.79 -10.52 16.40
N SER A 163 -11.59 -10.03 15.47
CA SER A 163 -11.76 -8.61 15.15
C SER A 163 -13.15 -8.11 15.58
N VAL A 164 -13.31 -6.82 15.82
CA VAL A 164 -14.62 -6.26 16.23
C VAL A 164 -15.49 -6.04 15.00
N ALA A 165 -16.72 -6.57 14.99
CA ALA A 165 -17.67 -6.34 13.90
C ALA A 165 -18.07 -4.86 13.81
N THR A 166 -17.91 -4.25 12.63
CA THR A 166 -18.44 -2.92 12.30
C THR A 166 -19.85 -3.05 11.75
N SER A 167 -20.71 -2.05 12.01
CA SER A 167 -22.16 -2.05 11.75
C SER A 167 -22.60 -2.10 10.27
N THR A 168 -21.80 -2.65 9.37
CA THR A 168 -22.03 -2.68 7.92
C THR A 168 -21.79 -4.04 7.27
N ASP A 169 -21.61 -5.13 8.03
CA ASP A 169 -21.33 -6.45 7.46
C ASP A 169 -22.54 -7.38 7.64
N GLU A 170 -23.16 -7.74 6.51
CA GLU A 170 -24.32 -8.64 6.40
C GLU A 170 -23.95 -10.10 6.76
N GLU A 171 -24.94 -10.83 7.30
CA GLU A 171 -24.83 -12.19 7.83
C GLU A 171 -24.80 -13.23 6.69
N ASP A 172 -23.68 -13.92 6.52
CA ASP A 172 -23.62 -15.21 5.81
C ASP A 172 -23.80 -16.34 6.84
N ASP A 173 -25.00 -16.92 6.89
CA ASP A 173 -25.30 -18.14 7.66
C ASP A 173 -24.95 -19.40 6.84
N GLU A 174 -24.08 -20.29 7.36
CA GLU A 174 -23.93 -21.66 6.83
C GLU A 174 -24.13 -22.72 7.93
N GLU A 175 -25.28 -23.38 7.82
CA GLU A 175 -25.70 -24.77 8.10
C GLU A 175 -25.01 -25.59 9.22
N THR A 176 -25.69 -25.66 10.38
CA THR A 176 -25.80 -26.90 11.17
C THR A 176 -26.77 -27.87 10.48
N GLY A 177 -26.61 -29.20 10.68
CA GLY A 177 -27.41 -30.26 10.03
C GLY A 177 -28.88 -30.26 10.44
N ASP A 178 -29.63 -29.26 9.98
CA ASP A 178 -31.02 -29.01 10.28
C ASP A 178 -31.93 -29.90 9.42
N LEU A 179 -33.18 -30.06 9.86
CA LEU A 179 -34.22 -30.65 9.04
C LEU A 179 -34.30 -29.95 7.68
N ASP A 180 -34.14 -30.72 6.62
CA ASP A 180 -34.39 -30.24 5.27
C ASP A 180 -35.79 -30.68 4.79
N MET A 181 -36.75 -29.76 4.86
CA MET A 181 -38.05 -29.91 4.21
C MET A 181 -38.05 -29.11 2.90
N VAL A 182 -38.25 -29.81 1.79
CA VAL A 182 -38.30 -29.18 0.46
C VAL A 182 -39.76 -29.01 0.04
N LEU A 183 -40.15 -27.80 -0.34
CA LEU A 183 -41.50 -27.49 -0.83
C LEU A 183 -41.55 -27.38 -2.36
N GLY A 184 -42.56 -27.97 -2.98
CA GLY A 184 -42.88 -27.79 -4.40
C GLY A 184 -41.92 -28.46 -5.39
N GLU A 185 -41.06 -29.38 -4.95
CA GLU A 185 -40.08 -30.04 -5.83
C GLU A 185 -40.78 -30.73 -7.02
N GLY A 186 -40.40 -30.33 -8.24
CA GLY A 186 -40.96 -30.89 -9.48
C GLY A 186 -42.41 -30.50 -9.78
N GLN A 187 -43.01 -29.58 -9.01
CA GLN A 187 -44.36 -29.07 -9.26
C GLN A 187 -44.33 -27.75 -10.05
N SER A 188 -45.36 -27.54 -10.87
CA SER A 188 -45.61 -26.22 -11.45
C SER A 188 -46.11 -25.27 -10.36
N THR A 189 -45.73 -23.99 -10.44
CA THR A 189 -46.23 -22.96 -9.53
C THR A 189 -47.76 -22.97 -9.53
N PRO A 190 -48.41 -23.09 -8.36
CA PRO A 190 -49.85 -22.94 -8.25
C PRO A 190 -50.32 -21.63 -8.89
N ASP A 191 -51.37 -21.69 -9.71
CA ASP A 191 -51.89 -20.56 -10.49
C ASP A 191 -53.38 -20.36 -10.21
N GLY A 192 -53.79 -19.11 -10.01
CA GLY A 192 -55.19 -18.75 -9.73
C GLY A 192 -55.58 -17.41 -10.35
N THR A 193 -56.86 -17.26 -10.67
CA THR A 193 -57.42 -16.03 -11.28
C THR A 193 -58.57 -15.49 -10.45
N TYR A 194 -58.47 -14.24 -9.97
CA TYR A 194 -59.57 -13.54 -9.30
C TYR A 194 -60.80 -13.44 -10.23
N PRO A 195 -62.05 -13.58 -9.73
CA PRO A 195 -62.47 -13.77 -8.34
C PRO A 195 -62.60 -15.24 -7.91
N ASN A 196 -61.96 -16.19 -8.61
CA ASN A 196 -62.16 -17.60 -8.32
C ASN A 196 -61.38 -18.04 -7.07
N VAL A 197 -61.95 -18.99 -6.32
CA VAL A 197 -61.23 -19.69 -5.25
C VAL A 197 -60.14 -20.56 -5.87
N MET A 198 -58.91 -20.37 -5.40
CA MET A 198 -57.74 -21.11 -5.81
C MET A 198 -57.59 -22.37 -4.94
N ASN A 199 -57.68 -23.53 -5.58
CA ASN A 199 -57.44 -24.83 -4.92
C ASN A 199 -56.11 -25.36 -5.42
N PHE A 200 -55.17 -25.63 -4.51
CA PHE A 200 -53.84 -26.08 -4.87
C PHE A 200 -53.22 -26.98 -3.79
N ASP A 201 -52.27 -27.79 -4.21
CA ASP A 201 -51.44 -28.63 -3.34
C ASP A 201 -49.97 -28.25 -3.48
N VAL A 202 -49.26 -28.24 -2.35
CA VAL A 202 -47.80 -28.07 -2.31
C VAL A 202 -47.20 -29.32 -1.70
N ASN A 203 -46.37 -30.02 -2.46
CA ASN A 203 -45.64 -31.17 -2.00
C ASN A 203 -44.56 -30.74 -1.01
N MET A 204 -44.51 -31.36 0.15
CA MET A 204 -43.47 -31.21 1.15
C MET A 204 -42.72 -32.53 1.27
N ARG A 205 -41.45 -32.56 0.86
CA ARG A 205 -40.58 -33.72 0.98
C ARG A 205 -39.64 -33.55 2.16
N ASN A 206 -39.55 -34.54 3.04
CA ASN A 206 -38.47 -34.62 4.02
C ASN A 206 -37.19 -35.11 3.32
N ALA A 207 -36.28 -34.19 2.99
CA ALA A 207 -34.99 -34.51 2.38
C ALA A 207 -33.88 -34.78 3.41
N SER A 208 -34.18 -34.67 4.71
CA SER A 208 -33.25 -35.02 5.78
C SER A 208 -33.03 -36.53 5.92
N THR A 209 -32.05 -36.92 6.72
CA THR A 209 -31.71 -38.34 6.99
C THR A 209 -32.50 -38.95 8.15
N PHE A 210 -33.42 -38.20 8.79
CA PHE A 210 -34.15 -38.65 9.98
C PHE A 210 -35.67 -38.42 9.87
N THR A 211 -36.45 -39.16 10.65
CA THR A 211 -37.92 -39.05 10.68
C THR A 211 -38.33 -37.80 11.47
N ALA A 212 -39.15 -36.94 10.88
CA ALA A 212 -39.74 -35.80 11.57
C ALA A 212 -41.08 -36.22 12.20
N TYR A 213 -41.28 -35.95 13.48
CA TYR A 213 -42.50 -36.29 14.24
C TYR A 213 -43.32 -35.03 14.55
N ASP A 214 -44.63 -35.19 14.75
CA ASP A 214 -45.58 -34.12 15.08
C ASP A 214 -45.45 -32.89 14.14
N VAL A 215 -45.29 -33.13 12.84
CA VAL A 215 -45.01 -32.07 11.86
C VAL A 215 -46.24 -31.19 11.68
N VAL A 216 -46.09 -29.88 11.86
CA VAL A 216 -47.12 -28.86 11.64
C VAL A 216 -46.59 -27.82 10.66
N ALA A 217 -47.20 -27.75 9.48
CA ALA A 217 -46.94 -26.70 8.49
C ALA A 217 -47.99 -25.59 8.62
N SER A 218 -47.55 -24.39 8.98
CA SER A 218 -48.37 -23.20 9.17
C SER A 218 -47.98 -22.14 8.14
N LEU A 219 -48.96 -21.55 7.45
CA LEU A 219 -48.67 -20.43 6.55
C LEU A 219 -48.56 -19.14 7.35
N GLU A 220 -47.55 -18.33 7.05
CA GLU A 220 -47.48 -16.96 7.56
C GLU A 220 -48.47 -16.10 6.78
N MET A 221 -49.47 -15.58 7.50
CA MET A 221 -50.48 -14.71 6.94
C MET A 221 -50.08 -13.26 7.10
N SER A 222 -50.47 -12.42 6.16
CA SER A 222 -50.30 -10.98 6.25
C SER A 222 -51.60 -10.27 5.88
N GLU A 223 -51.89 -9.16 6.57
CA GLU A 223 -52.94 -8.22 6.14
C GLU A 223 -52.50 -7.40 4.91
N ASP A 224 -51.21 -7.36 4.61
CA ASP A 224 -50.62 -6.68 3.45
C ASP A 224 -50.88 -7.46 2.15
N ASP A 225 -51.73 -6.93 1.28
CA ASP A 225 -52.15 -7.54 0.00
C ASP A 225 -51.01 -7.61 -1.04
N THR A 226 -49.93 -6.85 -0.84
CA THR A 226 -48.70 -6.95 -1.64
C THR A 226 -47.83 -8.14 -1.24
N LYS A 227 -48.04 -8.70 -0.03
CA LYS A 227 -47.27 -9.83 0.51
C LYS A 227 -48.07 -11.12 0.58
N TYR A 228 -49.39 -11.02 0.77
CA TYR A 228 -50.26 -12.18 0.93
C TYR A 228 -51.55 -12.00 0.11
N PRO A 229 -51.70 -12.70 -1.03
CA PRO A 229 -52.73 -12.42 -2.03
C PRO A 229 -54.11 -13.02 -1.70
N PHE A 230 -54.26 -13.66 -0.54
CA PHE A 230 -55.44 -14.44 -0.20
C PHE A 230 -56.24 -13.80 0.95
N GLU A 231 -57.56 -13.93 0.87
CA GLU A 231 -58.48 -13.65 1.95
C GLU A 231 -58.28 -14.67 3.09
N ILE A 232 -58.23 -14.18 4.32
CA ILE A 232 -58.08 -15.02 5.52
C ILE A 232 -59.49 -15.39 6.02
N ASN A 233 -60.07 -16.42 5.40
CA ASN A 233 -61.46 -16.83 5.65
C ASN A 233 -61.58 -17.99 6.65
N ASP A 234 -60.56 -18.82 6.79
CA ASP A 234 -60.54 -19.93 7.74
C ASP A 234 -59.81 -19.56 9.02
N VAL A 235 -60.31 -20.10 10.13
CA VAL A 235 -59.72 -19.91 11.46
C VAL A 235 -58.35 -20.58 11.59
N ASN A 236 -58.06 -21.62 10.78
CA ASN A 236 -56.80 -22.34 10.82
C ASN A 236 -56.48 -23.03 9.48
N TYR A 237 -55.30 -22.75 8.92
CA TYR A 237 -54.78 -23.38 7.69
C TYR A 237 -53.66 -24.39 7.94
N ASP A 238 -53.34 -24.69 9.20
CA ASP A 238 -52.31 -25.66 9.59
C ASP A 238 -52.56 -27.03 8.92
N ARG A 239 -51.46 -27.67 8.52
CA ARG A 239 -51.44 -29.06 8.08
C ARG A 239 -50.58 -29.87 9.03
N ARG A 240 -51.17 -30.91 9.59
CA ARG A 240 -50.55 -31.74 10.63
C ARG A 240 -50.30 -33.15 10.11
N PHE A 241 -49.11 -33.65 10.37
CA PHE A 241 -48.69 -35.01 10.07
C PHE A 241 -48.09 -35.62 11.33
N GLU A 242 -48.52 -36.83 11.67
CA GLU A 242 -48.00 -37.54 12.85
C GLU A 242 -46.50 -37.80 12.72
N LYS A 243 -46.05 -38.14 11.52
CA LYS A 243 -44.65 -38.24 11.14
C LYS A 243 -44.47 -38.07 9.63
N VAL A 244 -43.25 -37.73 9.23
CA VAL A 244 -42.80 -37.71 7.83
C VAL A 244 -41.42 -38.38 7.76
N GLU A 245 -41.36 -39.54 7.12
CA GLU A 245 -40.15 -40.37 7.03
C GLU A 245 -39.09 -39.75 6.09
N PRO A 246 -37.80 -40.13 6.21
CA PRO A 246 -36.77 -39.72 5.26
C PRO A 246 -37.16 -40.04 3.81
N GLY A 247 -37.15 -39.04 2.94
CA GLY A 247 -37.54 -39.12 1.54
C GLY A 247 -39.05 -39.16 1.29
N GLU A 248 -39.90 -39.20 2.33
CA GLU A 248 -41.35 -39.16 2.18
C GLU A 248 -41.82 -37.79 1.70
N THR A 249 -42.79 -37.78 0.79
CA THR A 249 -43.46 -36.58 0.30
C THR A 249 -44.91 -36.59 0.72
N VAL A 250 -45.34 -35.52 1.40
CA VAL A 250 -46.73 -35.29 1.82
C VAL A 250 -47.30 -34.07 1.13
N ALA A 251 -48.61 -34.02 0.89
CA ALA A 251 -49.27 -32.91 0.20
C ALA A 251 -49.92 -31.92 1.19
N LEU A 252 -49.56 -30.65 1.07
CA LEU A 252 -50.19 -29.52 1.78
C LEU A 252 -51.32 -28.97 0.90
N ASN A 253 -52.56 -29.40 1.17
CA ASN A 253 -53.72 -28.99 0.37
C ASN A 253 -54.33 -27.68 0.90
N TYR A 254 -54.51 -26.69 0.03
CA TYR A 254 -55.08 -25.38 0.36
C TYR A 254 -56.25 -25.01 -0.57
N SER A 255 -57.19 -24.25 -0.02
CA SER A 255 -58.33 -23.66 -0.73
C SER A 255 -58.47 -22.22 -0.24
N MET A 256 -58.20 -21.26 -1.10
CA MET A 256 -58.06 -19.85 -0.71
C MET A 256 -58.73 -18.94 -1.72
N ALA A 257 -59.48 -17.94 -1.25
CA ALA A 257 -60.03 -16.91 -2.11
C ALA A 257 -58.97 -15.83 -2.36
N ILE A 258 -58.80 -15.41 -3.61
CA ILE A 258 -57.88 -14.33 -3.99
C ILE A 258 -58.54 -13.00 -3.63
N ARG A 259 -57.79 -12.04 -3.06
CA ARG A 259 -58.34 -10.71 -2.73
C ARG A 259 -58.61 -9.88 -3.99
N GLU A 260 -59.56 -8.97 -3.90
CA GLU A 260 -59.93 -8.06 -4.99
C GLU A 260 -58.86 -7.01 -5.28
N ASP A 261 -58.13 -6.58 -4.25
CA ASP A 261 -57.14 -5.50 -4.29
C ASP A 261 -55.73 -5.95 -4.70
N THR A 262 -55.44 -7.25 -4.65
CA THR A 262 -54.17 -7.85 -5.10
C THR A 262 -53.94 -7.68 -6.62
N TYR A 263 -52.71 -7.39 -7.02
CA TYR A 263 -52.32 -7.29 -8.44
C TYR A 263 -51.95 -8.64 -9.06
N SER A 264 -51.90 -8.68 -10.40
CA SER A 264 -51.33 -9.83 -11.11
C SER A 264 -49.84 -9.97 -10.80
N GLY A 265 -49.39 -11.14 -10.36
CA GLY A 265 -47.99 -11.32 -9.96
C GLY A 265 -47.68 -12.67 -9.32
N TYR A 266 -46.44 -12.83 -8.87
CA TYR A 266 -45.98 -13.99 -8.10
C TYR A 266 -45.79 -13.58 -6.64
N TYR A 267 -46.46 -14.29 -5.74
CA TYR A 267 -46.46 -13.98 -4.32
C TYR A 267 -45.72 -15.07 -3.53
N PRO A 268 -44.67 -14.73 -2.76
CA PRO A 268 -43.99 -15.68 -1.88
C PRO A 268 -44.86 -15.97 -0.65
N ILE A 269 -45.22 -17.23 -0.45
CA ILE A 269 -45.96 -17.70 0.72
C ILE A 269 -44.98 -18.39 1.66
N LYS A 270 -44.69 -17.73 2.78
CA LYS A 270 -43.85 -18.30 3.83
C LYS A 270 -44.62 -19.36 4.60
N THR A 271 -43.99 -20.49 4.82
CA THR A 271 -44.49 -21.64 5.55
C THR A 271 -43.53 -21.94 6.68
N ILE A 272 -44.04 -21.85 7.90
CA ILE A 272 -43.36 -22.22 9.12
C ILE A 272 -43.65 -23.70 9.38
N ILE A 273 -42.62 -24.54 9.36
CA ILE A 273 -42.73 -25.97 9.61
C ILE A 273 -42.16 -26.25 10.98
N LYS A 274 -43.03 -26.66 11.91
CA LYS A 274 -42.66 -27.11 13.24
C LYS A 274 -42.62 -28.62 13.29
N TYR A 275 -41.64 -29.19 13.97
CA TYR A 275 -41.49 -30.64 14.10
C TYR A 275 -40.77 -31.01 15.39
N ARG A 276 -40.73 -32.30 15.68
CA ARG A 276 -39.89 -32.92 16.71
C ARG A 276 -39.00 -33.96 16.08
N ASP A 277 -37.77 -34.09 16.55
CA ASP A 277 -36.76 -35.02 16.07
C ASP A 277 -36.76 -36.38 16.81
N ASN A 278 -37.63 -36.54 17.81
CA ASN A 278 -37.66 -37.71 18.67
C ASN A 278 -38.97 -38.53 18.59
N SER A 279 -38.81 -39.84 18.41
CA SER A 279 -39.86 -40.86 18.37
C SER A 279 -40.74 -40.98 19.63
N THR A 280 -40.34 -40.41 20.77
CA THR A 280 -41.14 -40.46 22.01
C THR A 280 -42.20 -39.36 22.08
N HIS A 281 -42.29 -38.45 21.10
CA HIS A 281 -43.20 -37.29 21.09
C HIS A 281 -43.04 -36.38 22.32
N THR A 282 -41.86 -36.38 22.93
CA THR A 282 -41.48 -35.56 24.10
C THR A 282 -40.32 -34.66 23.72
N GLY A 283 -40.42 -33.36 24.03
CA GLY A 283 -39.41 -32.35 23.65
C GLY A 283 -40.04 -31.05 23.16
N GLU A 284 -39.21 -30.04 22.95
CA GLU A 284 -39.60 -28.76 22.32
C GLU A 284 -39.83 -28.94 20.82
N TYR A 285 -40.63 -28.06 20.23
CA TYR A 285 -40.78 -28.01 18.77
C TYR A 285 -39.59 -27.25 18.17
N LEU A 286 -38.92 -27.90 17.23
CA LEU A 286 -37.97 -27.24 16.34
C LEU A 286 -38.74 -26.61 15.18
N GLN A 287 -38.22 -25.53 14.62
CA GLN A 287 -38.88 -24.74 13.58
C GLN A 287 -37.93 -24.45 12.44
N ILE A 288 -38.41 -24.62 11.21
CA ILE A 288 -37.76 -24.14 9.99
C ILE A 288 -38.75 -23.31 9.17
N GLU A 289 -38.22 -22.41 8.36
CA GLU A 289 -39.01 -21.60 7.44
C GLU A 289 -38.71 -22.02 6.01
N ARG A 290 -39.76 -22.09 5.19
CA ARG A 290 -39.68 -22.39 3.76
C ARG A 290 -40.66 -21.50 3.01
N THR A 291 -40.33 -21.18 1.77
CA THR A 291 -41.17 -20.30 0.94
C THR A 291 -41.50 -21.02 -0.34
N PHE A 292 -42.77 -21.02 -0.72
CA PHE A 292 -43.20 -21.40 -2.06
C PHE A 292 -43.92 -20.22 -2.72
N TYR A 293 -44.04 -20.22 -4.04
CA TYR A 293 -44.69 -19.14 -4.77
C TYR A 293 -46.08 -19.56 -5.24
N VAL A 294 -46.99 -18.60 -5.30
CA VAL A 294 -48.26 -18.71 -6.01
C VAL A 294 -48.33 -17.63 -7.08
N ARG A 295 -48.95 -17.92 -8.21
CA ARG A 295 -49.19 -16.95 -9.28
C ARG A 295 -50.64 -16.51 -9.27
N ILE A 296 -50.85 -15.20 -9.26
CA ILE A 296 -52.15 -14.58 -9.23
C ILE A 296 -52.39 -13.81 -10.51
N HIS A 297 -53.59 -13.97 -11.06
CA HIS A 297 -54.12 -13.20 -12.17
C HIS A 297 -55.30 -12.36 -11.68
N ASN A 298 -55.14 -11.05 -11.62
CA ASN A 298 -56.17 -10.07 -11.28
C ASN A 298 -55.98 -8.78 -12.10
N LYS A 299 -56.23 -7.59 -11.54
CA LYS A 299 -55.87 -6.31 -12.16
C LYS A 299 -54.35 -6.21 -12.33
N GLU A 300 -53.92 -5.67 -13.47
CA GLU A 300 -52.51 -5.28 -13.64
C GLU A 300 -52.26 -4.07 -12.74
N GLU A 301 -51.05 -3.98 -12.19
CA GLU A 301 -50.62 -2.78 -11.49
C GLU A 301 -50.60 -1.65 -12.52
N GLU A 302 -51.47 -0.65 -12.35
CA GLU A 302 -51.38 0.59 -13.14
C GLU A 302 -50.12 1.31 -12.67
N ASP A 303 -49.07 1.13 -13.46
CA ASP A 303 -47.77 1.73 -13.24
C ASP A 303 -47.81 3.23 -13.58
N ASP A 304 -48.29 4.04 -12.64
CA ASP A 304 -48.16 5.50 -12.69
C ASP A 304 -46.71 5.96 -12.38
N LEU A 305 -45.77 5.03 -12.14
CA LEU A 305 -44.36 5.31 -11.82
C LEU A 305 -43.44 4.21 -12.39
N GLY A 306 -43.29 4.23 -13.72
CA GLY A 306 -42.41 3.35 -14.52
C GLY A 306 -41.28 2.64 -13.76
N GLU A 307 -41.18 1.32 -13.94
CA GLU A 307 -40.13 0.44 -13.41
C GLU A 307 -38.81 1.18 -13.05
N PHE A 308 -38.47 1.23 -11.76
CA PHE A 308 -37.21 1.80 -11.31
C PHE A 308 -36.03 0.95 -11.80
N ASN A 309 -35.36 1.42 -12.84
CA ASN A 309 -34.02 1.00 -13.20
C ASN A 309 -33.02 1.93 -12.50
N GLU A 310 -32.13 1.40 -11.65
CA GLU A 310 -31.08 2.19 -11.01
C GLU A 310 -30.17 2.90 -12.04
N ASN A 311 -30.13 2.41 -13.29
CA ASN A 311 -29.42 3.02 -14.42
C ASN A 311 -30.22 4.09 -15.21
N ASP A 312 -31.52 4.28 -14.93
CA ASP A 312 -32.31 5.37 -15.55
C ASP A 312 -32.09 6.71 -14.85
N ARG A 313 -31.37 6.72 -13.72
CA ARG A 313 -31.12 7.95 -12.98
C ARG A 313 -30.16 8.86 -13.74
N THR A 314 -30.62 10.06 -14.05
CA THR A 314 -29.82 11.03 -14.81
C THR A 314 -28.85 11.80 -13.89
N GLN A 315 -27.58 11.35 -13.85
CA GLN A 315 -26.51 12.02 -13.13
C GLN A 315 -25.74 12.98 -14.05
N ALA A 316 -25.52 14.22 -13.59
CA ALA A 316 -24.62 15.15 -14.26
C ALA A 316 -23.18 14.60 -14.24
N ARG A 317 -22.41 14.81 -15.30
CA ARG A 317 -21.02 14.34 -15.40
C ARG A 317 -20.08 15.51 -15.42
N ILE A 318 -19.49 15.84 -14.27
CA ILE A 318 -18.45 16.88 -14.21
C ILE A 318 -17.09 16.22 -14.51
N ILE A 319 -16.30 16.89 -15.34
CA ILE A 319 -14.96 16.47 -15.75
C ILE A 319 -14.02 17.67 -15.75
N VAL A 320 -12.72 17.39 -15.77
CA VAL A 320 -11.71 18.37 -16.17
C VAL A 320 -11.67 18.42 -17.71
N ASP A 321 -12.06 19.55 -18.29
CA ASP A 321 -11.98 19.78 -19.75
C ASP A 321 -10.55 20.14 -20.17
N SER A 322 -9.89 20.99 -19.38
CA SER A 322 -8.46 21.28 -19.52
C SER A 322 -7.90 21.86 -18.22
N PHE A 323 -6.57 21.83 -18.08
CA PHE A 323 -5.87 22.56 -17.05
C PHE A 323 -4.65 23.28 -17.65
N GLU A 324 -4.23 24.36 -17.00
CA GLU A 324 -2.98 25.07 -17.32
C GLU A 324 -2.32 25.54 -16.02
N THR A 325 -1.00 25.70 -16.07
CA THR A 325 -0.18 26.18 -14.96
C THR A 325 0.52 27.48 -15.36
N ILE A 326 0.63 28.42 -14.42
CA ILE A 326 1.29 29.71 -14.62
C ILE A 326 2.29 29.91 -13.47
N PRO A 327 3.61 29.82 -13.71
CA PRO A 327 4.26 29.55 -15.00
C PRO A 327 3.97 28.14 -15.55
N ALA A 328 4.15 27.96 -16.86
CA ALA A 328 3.90 26.69 -17.54
C ALA A 328 4.77 25.54 -17.00
N GLU A 329 6.00 25.85 -16.62
CA GLU A 329 6.89 24.91 -15.95
C GLU A 329 6.96 25.21 -14.45
N ILE A 330 6.62 24.22 -13.62
CA ILE A 330 6.67 24.34 -12.17
C ILE A 330 8.03 23.85 -11.69
N VAL A 331 8.71 24.68 -10.91
CA VAL A 331 9.96 24.30 -10.24
C VAL A 331 9.67 23.98 -8.78
N ALA A 332 10.21 22.87 -8.28
CA ALA A 332 10.03 22.44 -6.89
C ALA A 332 10.45 23.55 -5.89
N GLY A 333 9.54 23.92 -4.99
CA GLY A 333 9.70 24.98 -4.00
C GLY A 333 9.06 26.30 -4.39
N ASP A 334 8.75 26.50 -5.67
CA ASP A 334 8.18 27.74 -6.19
C ASP A 334 6.64 27.72 -6.18
N GLU A 335 6.08 28.93 -6.23
CA GLU A 335 4.64 29.20 -6.32
C GLU A 335 4.18 29.21 -7.77
N PHE A 336 2.97 28.70 -8.02
CA PHE A 336 2.33 28.69 -9.32
C PHE A 336 0.81 28.84 -9.19
N GLU A 337 0.17 29.36 -10.23
CA GLU A 337 -1.28 29.37 -10.37
C GLU A 337 -1.71 28.16 -11.23
N LEU A 338 -2.57 27.31 -10.66
CA LEU A 338 -3.26 26.25 -11.38
C LEU A 338 -4.62 26.77 -11.83
N VAL A 339 -4.87 26.72 -13.14
CA VAL A 339 -6.16 27.09 -13.73
C VAL A 339 -6.82 25.81 -14.22
N LEU A 340 -7.87 25.37 -13.54
CA LEU A 340 -8.68 24.20 -13.90
C LEU A 340 -9.94 24.65 -14.62
N ARG A 341 -10.22 24.09 -15.80
CA ARG A 341 -11.48 24.29 -16.51
C ARG A 341 -12.37 23.07 -16.28
N MET A 342 -13.33 23.21 -15.38
CA MET A 342 -14.28 22.16 -15.03
C MET A 342 -15.50 22.27 -15.93
N LYS A 343 -15.90 21.16 -16.55
CA LYS A 343 -17.02 21.10 -17.49
C LYS A 343 -18.04 20.09 -17.07
N ASN A 344 -19.31 20.48 -17.16
CA ASN A 344 -20.39 19.51 -17.15
C ASN A 344 -20.52 18.88 -18.56
N ALA A 345 -20.00 17.67 -18.71
CA ALA A 345 -20.01 16.90 -19.96
C ALA A 345 -21.35 16.21 -20.26
N SER A 346 -22.38 16.42 -19.44
CA SER A 346 -23.73 15.94 -19.76
C SER A 346 -24.35 16.72 -20.92
N SER A 347 -25.14 16.03 -21.74
CA SER A 347 -25.81 16.60 -22.92
C SER A 347 -26.99 17.49 -22.57
N ASN A 348 -27.72 17.18 -21.49
CA ASN A 348 -28.93 17.90 -21.08
C ASN A 348 -29.18 17.94 -19.56
N ILE A 349 -28.22 17.46 -18.75
CA ILE A 349 -28.39 17.36 -17.28
C ILE A 349 -27.57 18.46 -16.60
N PRO A 350 -28.17 19.39 -15.84
CA PRO A 350 -27.45 20.41 -15.09
C PRO A 350 -26.93 19.88 -13.74
N ALA A 351 -25.90 20.51 -13.20
CA ALA A 351 -25.40 20.30 -11.83
C ALA A 351 -25.56 21.59 -11.00
N SER A 352 -25.78 21.46 -9.69
CA SER A 352 -25.91 22.59 -8.74
C SER A 352 -25.25 22.29 -7.41
N ASN A 353 -25.03 23.30 -6.56
CA ASN A 353 -24.40 23.15 -5.25
C ASN A 353 -23.06 22.40 -5.30
N ILE A 354 -22.23 22.75 -6.28
CA ILE A 354 -21.00 22.02 -6.59
C ILE A 354 -19.91 22.48 -5.62
N LEU A 355 -19.25 21.52 -4.98
CA LEU A 355 -18.08 21.68 -4.14
C LEU A 355 -16.94 20.87 -4.75
N PHE A 356 -15.86 21.56 -5.10
CA PHE A 356 -14.60 20.97 -5.49
C PHE A 356 -13.64 21.00 -4.31
N SER A 357 -13.09 19.86 -3.93
CA SER A 357 -12.08 19.73 -2.88
C SER A 357 -10.82 19.09 -3.45
N LEU A 358 -9.71 19.83 -3.39
CA LEU A 358 -8.44 19.43 -3.98
C LEU A 358 -7.59 18.68 -2.94
N GLU A 359 -7.04 17.55 -3.35
CA GLU A 359 -6.18 16.69 -2.56
C GLU A 359 -4.91 16.35 -3.33
N SER A 360 -3.77 16.84 -2.83
CA SER A 360 -2.46 16.57 -3.42
C SER A 360 -1.97 15.18 -3.05
N GLU A 361 -1.30 14.51 -3.99
CA GLU A 361 -0.44 13.36 -3.69
C GLU A 361 0.57 13.72 -2.59
N LYS A 362 0.89 12.72 -1.75
CA LYS A 362 1.86 12.85 -0.67
C LYS A 362 3.19 12.22 -1.09
N ALA A 363 4.28 12.95 -0.89
CA ALA A 363 5.65 12.47 -0.98
C ALA A 363 6.30 12.60 0.40
N ASP A 364 6.89 11.51 0.93
CA ASP A 364 7.41 11.43 2.30
C ASP A 364 6.37 11.91 3.33
N GLU A 365 5.16 11.37 3.25
CA GLU A 365 4.01 11.66 4.13
C GLU A 365 3.50 13.11 4.10
N SER A 366 4.07 13.96 3.26
CA SER A 366 3.73 15.39 3.14
C SER A 366 3.12 15.69 1.77
N ALA A 367 2.12 16.58 1.72
CA ALA A 367 1.52 17.01 0.46
C ALA A 367 2.57 17.68 -0.45
N VAL A 368 2.59 17.27 -1.72
CA VAL A 368 3.48 17.84 -2.75
C VAL A 368 3.07 19.26 -3.10
N PHE A 369 1.77 19.51 -3.23
CA PHE A 369 1.20 20.82 -3.48
C PHE A 369 0.40 21.30 -2.28
N THR A 370 0.65 22.53 -1.86
CA THR A 370 -0.12 23.19 -0.79
C THR A 370 -0.75 24.46 -1.32
N THR A 371 -1.97 24.76 -0.90
CA THR A 371 -2.67 26.00 -1.27
C THR A 371 -2.18 27.16 -0.41
N GLU A 372 -1.86 28.30 -1.03
CA GLU A 372 -1.36 29.49 -0.32
C GLU A 372 -2.38 30.02 0.70
N THR A 373 -3.67 29.97 0.34
CA THR A 373 -4.78 30.46 1.17
C THR A 373 -5.22 29.48 2.26
N GLY A 374 -4.60 28.29 2.33
CA GLY A 374 -4.98 27.22 3.26
C GLY A 374 -6.34 26.57 2.99
N SER A 375 -7.11 27.05 2.00
CA SER A 375 -8.36 26.43 1.56
C SER A 375 -8.14 25.66 0.26
N SER A 376 -8.42 24.37 0.30
CA SER A 376 -8.46 23.49 -0.88
C SER A 376 -9.87 23.27 -1.42
N SER A 377 -10.86 24.04 -0.95
CA SER A 377 -12.26 23.88 -1.32
C SER A 377 -12.81 25.08 -2.08
N TYR A 378 -13.55 24.82 -3.16
CA TYR A 378 -14.16 25.81 -4.06
C TYR A 378 -15.62 25.48 -4.34
N THR A 379 -16.51 26.46 -4.26
CA THR A 379 -17.94 26.27 -4.52
C THR A 379 -18.37 26.93 -5.82
N VAL A 380 -19.23 26.24 -6.57
CA VAL A 380 -19.88 26.74 -7.79
C VAL A 380 -21.36 26.48 -7.67
N ASN A 381 -22.18 27.53 -7.80
CA ASN A 381 -23.62 27.44 -7.57
C ASN A 381 -24.32 26.51 -8.56
N SER A 382 -23.97 26.57 -9.84
CA SER A 382 -24.55 25.75 -10.90
C SER A 382 -23.65 25.65 -12.13
N LEU A 383 -23.74 24.52 -12.84
CA LEU A 383 -23.19 24.28 -14.17
C LEU A 383 -24.26 23.62 -15.06
N GLY A 384 -24.73 24.33 -16.07
CA GLY A 384 -25.61 23.80 -17.11
C GLY A 384 -24.93 22.72 -17.95
N ALA A 385 -25.72 22.00 -18.75
CA ALA A 385 -25.21 20.99 -19.67
C ALA A 385 -24.22 21.61 -20.68
N GLY A 386 -23.02 21.05 -20.78
CA GLY A 386 -21.93 21.56 -21.63
C GLY A 386 -21.22 22.81 -21.10
N GLU A 387 -21.66 23.40 -19.99
CA GLU A 387 -21.08 24.61 -19.41
C GLU A 387 -19.70 24.34 -18.79
N VAL A 388 -18.83 25.33 -18.89
CA VAL A 388 -17.45 25.30 -18.36
C VAL A 388 -17.28 26.42 -17.35
N THR A 389 -16.71 26.11 -16.19
CA THR A 389 -16.26 27.09 -15.21
C THR A 389 -14.75 27.00 -15.02
N GLU A 390 -14.12 28.12 -14.73
CA GLU A 390 -12.69 28.21 -14.47
C GLU A 390 -12.43 28.38 -12.98
N LEU A 391 -11.56 27.54 -12.42
CA LEU A 391 -11.07 27.62 -11.05
C LEU A 391 -9.59 28.02 -11.09
N ARG A 392 -9.24 29.13 -10.43
CA ARG A 392 -7.86 29.59 -10.31
C ARG A 392 -7.37 29.39 -8.88
N ILE A 393 -6.39 28.51 -8.71
CA ILE A 393 -5.85 28.14 -7.41
C ILE A 393 -4.37 28.51 -7.36
N ARG A 394 -3.98 29.34 -6.39
CA ARG A 394 -2.56 29.56 -6.08
C ARG A 394 -2.03 28.44 -5.21
N MET A 395 -1.03 27.74 -5.73
CA MET A 395 -0.39 26.61 -5.08
C MET A 395 1.10 26.83 -4.94
N LYS A 396 1.69 26.14 -3.98
CA LYS A 396 3.12 26.07 -3.76
C LYS A 396 3.56 24.62 -3.82
N SER A 397 4.57 24.36 -4.65
CA SER A 397 5.21 23.04 -4.70
C SER A 397 6.17 22.88 -3.53
N ARG A 398 6.21 21.69 -2.93
CA ARG A 398 7.12 21.38 -1.82
C ARG A 398 8.56 21.37 -2.35
N PRO A 399 9.51 22.01 -1.65
CA PRO A 399 10.92 21.92 -2.03
C PRO A 399 11.44 20.49 -1.84
N GLY A 400 12.27 20.02 -2.78
CA GLY A 400 12.94 18.73 -2.68
C GLY A 400 12.10 17.52 -3.08
N VAL A 401 10.96 17.70 -3.75
CA VAL A 401 10.20 16.61 -4.40
C VAL A 401 10.88 16.18 -5.70
N ASP A 402 10.93 14.89 -5.98
CA ASP A 402 11.54 14.34 -7.20
C ASP A 402 10.96 14.96 -8.48
N GLN A 403 11.75 14.98 -9.55
CA GLN A 403 11.29 15.46 -10.84
C GLN A 403 10.38 14.41 -11.50
N ARG A 404 9.07 14.61 -11.41
CA ARG A 404 8.06 13.81 -12.11
C ARG A 404 6.71 14.51 -12.12
N SER A 405 5.73 13.87 -12.73
CA SER A 405 4.33 14.25 -12.56
C SER A 405 3.80 13.77 -11.21
N TYR A 406 3.08 14.65 -10.54
CA TYR A 406 2.39 14.40 -9.29
C TYR A 406 0.88 14.53 -9.49
N SER A 407 0.14 13.58 -8.94
CA SER A 407 -1.32 13.57 -9.09
C SER A 407 -1.97 14.56 -8.11
N LEU A 408 -2.93 15.32 -8.62
CA LEU A 408 -3.83 16.17 -7.86
C LEU A 408 -5.25 15.66 -8.07
N THR A 409 -5.86 15.19 -6.98
CA THR A 409 -7.23 14.67 -6.99
C THR A 409 -8.20 15.81 -6.73
N ILE A 410 -9.20 15.95 -7.58
CA ILE A 410 -10.33 16.84 -7.41
C ILE A 410 -11.52 15.97 -6.99
N ASN A 411 -11.90 16.06 -5.72
CA ASN A 411 -13.11 15.47 -5.20
C ASN A 411 -14.27 16.44 -5.47
N GLU A 412 -15.33 15.93 -6.08
CA GLU A 412 -16.50 16.70 -6.48
C GLU A 412 -17.68 16.23 -5.65
N THR A 413 -18.41 17.16 -5.04
CA THR A 413 -19.73 16.91 -4.45
C THR A 413 -20.72 17.87 -5.08
N TYR A 414 -21.82 17.37 -5.64
CA TYR A 414 -22.81 18.22 -6.30
C TYR A 414 -24.21 17.62 -6.28
N ASP A 415 -25.20 18.46 -6.55
CA ASP A 415 -26.59 18.05 -6.77
C ASP A 415 -26.87 17.90 -8.28
N SER A 416 -27.40 16.74 -8.66
CA SER A 416 -28.04 16.45 -9.95
C SER A 416 -29.57 16.45 -9.77
N PRO A 417 -30.40 16.51 -10.82
CA PRO A 417 -31.86 16.50 -10.68
C PRO A 417 -32.39 15.33 -9.82
N GLU A 418 -31.82 14.14 -9.99
CA GLU A 418 -32.23 12.92 -9.28
C GLU A 418 -31.26 12.47 -8.18
N PHE A 419 -30.18 13.23 -7.94
CA PHE A 419 -29.17 12.89 -6.93
C PHE A 419 -28.80 14.12 -6.10
N LYS A 420 -28.96 14.02 -4.78
CA LYS A 420 -28.45 15.03 -3.84
C LYS A 420 -27.11 14.60 -3.30
N ASN A 421 -26.15 15.53 -3.24
CA ASN A 421 -24.77 15.29 -2.80
C ASN A 421 -24.08 14.11 -3.53
N ALA A 422 -24.29 13.99 -4.84
CA ALA A 422 -23.54 13.06 -5.67
C ALA A 422 -22.04 13.32 -5.54
N THR A 423 -21.24 12.26 -5.40
CA THR A 423 -19.79 12.37 -5.29
C THR A 423 -19.11 11.80 -6.53
N ASN A 424 -18.03 12.45 -6.95
CA ASN A 424 -17.19 11.99 -8.04
C ASN A 424 -15.73 12.41 -7.79
N LYS A 425 -14.79 11.77 -8.50
CA LYS A 425 -13.37 12.07 -8.38
C LYS A 425 -12.73 12.16 -9.76
N VAL A 426 -11.93 13.19 -9.95
CA VAL A 426 -11.12 13.38 -11.16
C VAL A 426 -9.68 13.61 -10.75
N VAL A 427 -8.71 13.13 -11.53
CA VAL A 427 -7.29 13.26 -11.25
C VAL A 427 -6.62 14.01 -12.40
N VAL A 428 -5.75 14.96 -12.07
CA VAL A 428 -4.85 15.63 -13.02
C VAL A 428 -3.41 15.42 -12.60
N ASP A 429 -2.52 15.19 -13.56
CA ASP A 429 -1.10 14.98 -13.30
C ASP A 429 -0.31 16.24 -13.63
N ILE A 430 0.32 16.82 -12.62
CA ILE A 430 1.05 18.09 -12.71
C ILE A 430 2.56 17.81 -12.71
N PRO A 431 3.29 18.10 -13.80
CA PRO A 431 4.73 17.91 -13.86
C PRO A 431 5.47 18.95 -13.03
N VAL A 432 6.41 18.48 -12.19
CA VAL A 432 7.30 19.32 -11.39
C VAL A 432 8.73 19.07 -11.83
N LYS A 433 9.44 20.14 -12.18
CA LYS A 433 10.87 20.14 -12.49
C LYS A 433 11.71 20.46 -11.26
N GLN A 434 12.92 19.95 -11.26
CA GLN A 434 13.95 20.43 -10.35
C GLN A 434 15.09 21.07 -11.12
N ILE A 435 15.54 22.23 -10.68
CA ILE A 435 16.73 22.86 -11.24
C ILE A 435 17.97 22.17 -10.63
N PRO A 436 18.82 21.51 -11.43
CA PRO A 436 20.08 20.99 -10.94
C PRO A 436 20.99 22.13 -10.50
N ARG A 437 21.75 21.95 -9.42
CA ARG A 437 22.66 22.97 -8.90
C ARG A 437 24.00 22.36 -8.57
N LEU A 438 25.08 22.95 -9.06
CA LEU A 438 26.44 22.55 -8.72
C LEU A 438 27.25 23.70 -8.15
N SER A 439 28.24 23.36 -7.34
CA SER A 439 29.26 24.27 -6.85
C SER A 439 30.63 23.69 -7.11
N ILE A 440 31.50 24.46 -7.76
CA ILE A 440 32.90 24.10 -7.99
C ILE A 440 33.71 24.60 -6.79
N GLY A 441 34.54 23.72 -6.22
CA GLY A 441 35.45 24.08 -5.13
C GLY A 441 36.72 24.80 -5.60
N THR A 442 37.72 24.88 -4.74
CA THR A 442 39.01 25.47 -5.08
C THR A 442 39.72 24.65 -6.15
N ILE A 443 40.26 25.32 -7.17
CA ILE A 443 41.04 24.69 -8.23
C ILE A 443 42.51 24.67 -7.82
N GLU A 444 43.07 23.47 -7.74
CA GLU A 444 44.48 23.23 -7.44
C GLU A 444 45.22 22.80 -8.70
N VAL A 445 46.34 23.45 -8.99
CA VAL A 445 47.14 23.24 -10.20
C VAL A 445 48.57 22.95 -9.78
N MET A 446 49.08 21.76 -10.09
CA MET A 446 50.37 21.29 -9.58
C MET A 446 51.18 20.57 -10.66
N PRO A 447 52.31 21.14 -11.14
CA PRO A 447 52.82 22.48 -10.87
C PRO A 447 52.11 23.59 -11.67
N GLU A 448 52.07 24.82 -11.14
CA GLU A 448 51.49 26.01 -11.82
C GLU A 448 52.35 26.53 -13.00
N ASN A 449 53.55 25.98 -13.18
CA ASN A 449 54.48 26.36 -14.23
C ASN A 449 55.08 25.10 -14.86
N ILE A 450 54.99 24.99 -16.19
CA ILE A 450 55.50 23.86 -16.97
C ILE A 450 56.29 24.34 -18.19
N THR A 451 57.01 23.44 -18.85
CA THR A 451 57.59 23.70 -20.17
C THR A 451 56.66 23.19 -21.27
N VAL A 452 56.86 23.65 -22.51
CA VAL A 452 56.18 23.08 -23.69
C VAL A 452 56.41 21.57 -23.73
N GLY A 453 55.33 20.79 -23.85
CA GLY A 453 55.37 19.34 -23.80
C GLY A 453 55.31 18.74 -22.40
N GLY A 454 55.53 19.53 -21.34
CA GLY A 454 55.37 19.13 -19.94
C GLY A 454 53.89 19.06 -19.51
N GLU A 455 53.65 18.44 -18.35
CA GLU A 455 52.31 18.15 -17.85
C GLU A 455 52.10 18.74 -16.45
N THR A 456 50.88 19.18 -16.15
CA THR A 456 50.42 19.60 -14.82
C THR A 456 49.18 18.84 -14.44
N ASN A 457 49.05 18.53 -13.14
CA ASN A 457 47.84 17.94 -12.61
C ASN A 457 46.89 19.02 -12.11
N VAL A 458 45.65 18.99 -12.55
CA VAL A 458 44.58 19.90 -12.11
C VAL A 458 43.54 19.11 -11.34
N MET A 459 43.32 19.51 -10.09
CA MET A 459 42.37 18.86 -9.20
C MET A 459 41.38 19.87 -8.62
N PHE A 460 40.09 19.53 -8.64
CA PHE A 460 39.07 20.26 -7.90
C PHE A 460 37.82 19.43 -7.65
N PRO A 461 37.12 19.65 -6.52
CA PRO A 461 35.84 19.02 -6.26
C PRO A 461 34.70 19.75 -6.98
N VAL A 462 33.74 18.97 -7.49
CA VAL A 462 32.44 19.40 -8.01
C VAL A 462 31.36 18.88 -7.07
N ASN A 463 30.72 19.79 -6.33
CA ASN A 463 29.70 19.44 -5.35
C ASN A 463 28.32 19.57 -5.98
N ASN A 464 27.51 18.50 -5.94
CA ASN A 464 26.10 18.58 -6.27
C ASN A 464 25.33 19.20 -5.09
N THR A 465 25.00 20.48 -5.23
CA THR A 465 24.22 21.25 -4.23
C THR A 465 22.71 21.20 -4.51
N GLY A 466 22.32 20.56 -5.61
CA GLY A 466 20.94 20.36 -6.01
C GLY A 466 20.31 19.16 -5.30
N LYS A 467 19.09 18.85 -5.75
CA LYS A 467 18.28 17.75 -5.23
C LYS A 467 18.04 16.64 -6.27
N VAL A 468 18.53 16.83 -7.50
CA VAL A 468 18.59 15.82 -8.58
C VAL A 468 20.03 15.39 -8.86
N THR A 469 20.20 14.18 -9.40
CA THR A 469 21.50 13.67 -9.86
C THR A 469 22.01 14.49 -11.04
N LEU A 470 23.28 14.85 -11.01
CA LEU A 470 23.98 15.41 -12.18
C LEU A 470 24.53 14.23 -12.99
N TYR A 471 24.08 14.07 -14.23
CA TYR A 471 24.53 13.00 -15.12
C TYR A 471 25.71 13.44 -15.97
N ASN A 472 26.56 12.49 -16.36
CA ASN A 472 27.63 12.68 -17.34
C ASN A 472 28.54 13.90 -17.07
N VAL A 473 28.88 14.14 -15.79
CA VAL A 473 29.65 15.33 -15.42
C VAL A 473 31.05 15.25 -16.02
N THR A 474 31.41 16.25 -16.82
CA THR A 474 32.69 16.35 -17.54
C THR A 474 33.30 17.72 -17.32
N ALA A 475 34.62 17.77 -17.07
CA ALA A 475 35.38 19.01 -17.03
C ALA A 475 36.29 19.09 -18.26
N SER A 476 36.08 20.10 -19.10
CA SER A 476 36.93 20.38 -20.27
C SER A 476 37.83 21.58 -20.03
N PHE A 477 39.07 21.48 -20.47
CA PHE A 477 40.11 22.50 -20.35
C PHE A 477 40.49 23.02 -21.73
N ALA A 478 40.39 24.33 -21.92
CA ALA A 478 40.69 24.98 -23.19
C ALA A 478 41.52 26.25 -23.00
N GLY A 479 42.52 26.43 -23.86
CA GLY A 479 43.36 27.62 -23.91
C GLY A 479 44.51 27.45 -24.90
N ASP A 480 44.98 28.55 -25.47
CA ASP A 480 45.99 28.52 -26.56
C ASP A 480 47.34 27.93 -26.13
N SER A 481 47.66 28.00 -24.84
CA SER A 481 48.92 27.49 -24.28
C SER A 481 48.91 25.98 -24.00
N ILE A 482 47.76 25.30 -24.06
CA ILE A 482 47.62 23.87 -23.70
C ILE A 482 47.06 23.04 -24.86
N VAL A 483 47.26 21.72 -24.77
CA VAL A 483 46.47 20.79 -25.57
C VAL A 483 45.09 20.67 -24.91
N PRO A 484 43.97 20.91 -25.63
CA PRO A 484 42.64 20.72 -25.07
C PRO A 484 42.47 19.31 -24.50
N SER A 485 41.93 19.23 -23.29
CA SER A 485 41.72 17.97 -22.58
C SER A 485 40.38 17.95 -21.86
N GLU A 486 39.93 16.74 -21.53
CA GLU A 486 38.69 16.51 -20.80
C GLU A 486 38.91 15.47 -19.69
N SER A 487 38.16 15.61 -18.60
CA SER A 487 38.14 14.63 -17.50
C SER A 487 36.69 14.31 -17.16
N TYR A 488 36.37 13.02 -17.23
CA TYR A 488 35.03 12.50 -16.95
C TYR A 488 34.91 12.14 -15.46
N VAL A 489 33.99 12.81 -14.77
CA VAL A 489 33.75 12.63 -13.33
C VAL A 489 32.67 11.56 -13.09
N GLY A 490 31.75 11.37 -14.04
CA GLY A 490 30.62 10.45 -13.89
C GLY A 490 29.37 11.13 -13.34
N ASN A 491 28.48 10.33 -12.76
CA ASN A 491 27.24 10.84 -12.16
C ASN A 491 27.50 11.28 -10.72
N ILE A 492 26.93 12.41 -10.31
CA ILE A 492 27.05 12.94 -8.95
C ILE A 492 25.66 13.02 -8.32
N GLU A 493 25.38 12.13 -7.37
CA GLU A 493 24.12 12.11 -6.62
C GLU A 493 23.92 13.38 -5.76
N PRO A 494 22.67 13.71 -5.37
CA PRO A 494 22.39 14.87 -4.53
C PRO A 494 23.22 14.89 -3.23
N GLY A 495 23.90 16.01 -2.97
CA GLY A 495 24.74 16.19 -1.79
C GLY A 495 26.11 15.49 -1.84
N GLN A 496 26.44 14.78 -2.93
CA GLN A 496 27.74 14.15 -3.12
C GLN A 496 28.73 15.06 -3.85
N THR A 497 30.01 14.69 -3.78
CA THR A 497 31.12 15.37 -4.43
C THR A 497 31.77 14.45 -5.45
N GLY A 498 31.86 14.91 -6.70
CA GLY A 498 32.74 14.33 -7.71
C GLY A 498 34.09 15.05 -7.70
N ASN A 499 35.19 14.34 -7.96
CA ASN A 499 36.51 14.96 -8.02
C ASN A 499 36.99 14.94 -9.46
N VAL A 500 37.35 16.12 -9.97
CA VAL A 500 38.06 16.25 -11.23
C VAL A 500 39.54 16.02 -10.95
N ASP A 501 40.14 15.09 -11.68
CA ASP A 501 41.58 14.84 -11.71
C ASP A 501 41.99 14.76 -13.18
N ALA A 502 42.75 15.75 -13.65
CA ALA A 502 43.04 15.94 -15.06
C ALA A 502 44.51 16.29 -15.29
N MET A 503 45.16 15.53 -16.17
CA MET A 503 46.49 15.85 -16.67
C MET A 503 46.39 16.82 -17.84
N VAL A 504 46.91 18.03 -17.69
CA VAL A 504 46.90 19.07 -18.71
C VAL A 504 48.32 19.26 -19.25
N ARG A 505 48.47 19.23 -20.57
CA ARG A 505 49.78 19.31 -21.24
C ARG A 505 50.00 20.65 -21.93
N GLY A 506 51.18 21.24 -21.73
CA GLY A 506 51.56 22.48 -22.41
C GLY A 506 51.80 22.26 -23.92
N ALA A 507 51.18 23.09 -24.75
CA ALA A 507 51.30 23.04 -26.22
C ALA A 507 52.17 24.16 -26.78
N ALA A 508 52.08 25.35 -26.22
CA ALA A 508 52.80 26.54 -26.66
C ALA A 508 53.16 27.41 -25.46
N ALA A 509 54.24 28.20 -25.59
CA ALA A 509 54.64 29.12 -24.53
C ALA A 509 53.58 30.21 -24.32
N THR A 510 53.27 30.48 -23.06
CA THR A 510 52.29 31.49 -22.67
C THR A 510 52.78 32.88 -23.04
N MET A 511 51.98 33.61 -23.82
CA MET A 511 52.28 34.99 -24.25
C MET A 511 51.47 36.05 -23.51
N ASP A 512 50.52 35.62 -22.68
CA ASP A 512 49.56 36.44 -21.94
C ASP A 512 49.58 36.11 -20.43
N ASP A 513 48.47 36.36 -19.72
CA ASP A 513 48.34 36.11 -18.28
C ASP A 513 48.19 34.61 -17.92
N GLY A 514 48.28 33.68 -18.89
CA GLY A 514 48.26 32.24 -18.64
C GLY A 514 46.90 31.70 -18.22
N LYS A 515 45.81 32.35 -18.64
CA LYS A 515 44.45 31.93 -18.29
C LYS A 515 43.99 30.74 -19.12
N ILE A 516 43.53 29.70 -18.45
CA ILE A 516 42.91 28.52 -19.05
C ILE A 516 41.44 28.47 -18.63
N GLN A 517 40.55 28.31 -19.61
CA GLN A 517 39.12 28.18 -19.37
C GLN A 517 38.79 26.72 -19.00
N ILE A 518 38.03 26.57 -17.93
CA ILE A 518 37.46 25.30 -17.46
C ILE A 518 35.96 25.39 -17.67
N THR A 519 35.41 24.45 -18.43
CA THR A 519 33.96 24.30 -18.58
C THR A 519 33.56 22.98 -17.95
N VAL A 520 32.76 23.05 -16.88
CA VAL A 520 32.16 21.86 -16.25
C VAL A 520 30.76 21.70 -16.81
N SER A 521 30.55 20.68 -17.64
CA SER A 521 29.26 20.33 -18.21
C SER A 521 28.62 19.15 -17.49
N TYR A 522 27.29 19.12 -17.46
CA TYR A 522 26.50 18.05 -16.87
C TYR A 522 25.14 17.95 -17.59
N GLU A 523 24.54 16.78 -17.53
CA GLU A 523 23.20 16.50 -18.04
C GLU A 523 22.19 16.42 -16.89
N ASP A 524 20.97 16.90 -17.14
CA ASP A 524 19.83 16.64 -16.26
C ASP A 524 19.17 15.28 -16.61
N GLU A 525 18.07 14.94 -15.93
CA GLU A 525 17.34 13.69 -16.16
C GLU A 525 16.74 13.59 -17.58
N ASN A 526 16.55 14.73 -18.26
CA ASN A 526 16.03 14.79 -19.63
C ASN A 526 17.15 14.73 -20.68
N GLY A 527 18.43 14.65 -20.26
CA GLY A 527 19.60 14.72 -21.13
C GLY A 527 19.91 16.13 -21.65
N GLU A 528 19.34 17.17 -21.04
CA GLU A 528 19.67 18.56 -21.38
C GLU A 528 21.01 18.94 -20.77
N VAL A 529 21.95 19.38 -21.62
CA VAL A 529 23.31 19.73 -21.20
C VAL A 529 23.35 21.16 -20.69
N SER A 530 23.78 21.32 -19.45
CA SER A 530 24.10 22.61 -18.82
C SER A 530 25.59 22.70 -18.52
N SER A 531 26.13 23.92 -18.39
CA SER A 531 27.54 24.12 -18.08
C SER A 531 27.81 25.32 -17.17
N VAL A 532 28.93 25.24 -16.44
CA VAL A 532 29.45 26.31 -15.59
C VAL A 532 30.91 26.56 -15.97
N GLU A 533 31.24 27.81 -16.24
CA GLU A 533 32.59 28.23 -16.61
C GLU A 533 33.39 28.74 -15.41
N LYS A 534 34.68 28.38 -15.36
CA LYS A 534 35.68 28.86 -14.42
C LYS A 534 37.00 29.12 -15.15
N GLU A 535 37.89 29.86 -14.50
CA GLU A 535 39.23 30.12 -15.00
C GLU A 535 40.26 29.58 -14.01
N MET A 536 41.39 29.11 -14.54
CA MET A 536 42.60 28.82 -13.78
C MET A 536 43.82 29.48 -14.45
N THR A 537 44.94 29.54 -13.75
CA THR A 537 46.20 30.08 -14.29
C THR A 537 47.25 28.98 -14.42
N LEU A 538 47.90 28.90 -15.58
CA LEU A 538 49.00 27.99 -15.88
C LEU A 538 49.98 28.68 -16.82
N PHE A 539 51.26 28.73 -16.43
CA PHE A 539 52.31 29.29 -17.28
C PHE A 539 53.12 28.20 -17.97
N VAL A 540 53.21 28.28 -19.29
CA VAL A 540 54.00 27.36 -20.13
C VAL A 540 55.21 28.12 -20.67
N SER A 541 56.41 27.58 -20.45
CA SER A 541 57.68 28.17 -20.85
C SER A 541 58.39 27.35 -21.93
N GLU A 542 59.30 27.95 -22.69
CA GLU A 542 60.12 27.19 -23.64
C GLU A 542 61.19 26.37 -22.89
N GLU A 543 61.47 25.17 -23.39
CA GLU A 543 62.50 24.31 -22.83
C GLU A 543 63.89 24.90 -23.11
N MET A 544 64.60 25.32 -22.06
CA MET A 544 65.96 25.85 -22.19
C MET A 544 66.93 24.68 -22.42
N PRO A 545 67.67 24.62 -23.54
CA PRO A 545 68.64 23.56 -23.75
C PRO A 545 69.77 23.67 -22.71
N VAL A 546 69.87 22.65 -21.85
CA VAL A 546 71.01 22.48 -20.95
C VAL A 546 72.17 21.87 -21.73
N ASP A 547 73.15 22.71 -22.08
CA ASP A 547 74.45 22.31 -22.61
C ASP A 547 75.27 21.66 -21.47
N TYR A 548 75.27 20.33 -21.42
CA TYR A 548 76.16 19.59 -20.53
C TYR A 548 77.58 19.59 -21.12
N GLY A 549 78.35 20.62 -20.78
CA GLY A 549 79.78 20.67 -21.00
C GLY A 549 80.49 19.49 -20.30
N GLU A 550 81.05 18.62 -21.14
CA GLU A 550 82.10 17.63 -20.93
C GLU A 550 82.94 17.83 -19.64
N ILE A 551 82.85 16.89 -18.69
CA ILE A 551 83.90 16.68 -17.67
C ILE A 551 84.36 15.23 -17.70
N ASP A 552 85.66 15.16 -17.95
CA ASP A 552 86.58 14.08 -18.27
C ASP A 552 86.67 12.94 -17.24
N ALA A 553 86.97 11.76 -17.76
CA ALA A 553 87.13 10.50 -17.05
C ALA A 553 88.58 10.30 -16.60
N GLY A 554 88.82 10.13 -15.29
CA GLY A 554 90.16 9.80 -14.82
C GLY A 554 90.27 9.49 -13.33
N ASN A 555 90.06 8.23 -12.97
CA ASN A 555 90.96 7.37 -12.18
C ASN A 555 90.20 6.44 -11.20
N THR A 556 90.40 5.15 -11.40
CA THR A 556 89.82 4.00 -10.69
C THR A 556 90.61 3.68 -9.42
N THR A 557 89.93 3.33 -8.32
CA THR A 557 90.19 2.09 -7.54
C THR A 557 89.06 1.85 -6.52
N ASP A 558 88.51 0.64 -6.62
CA ASP A 558 87.87 -0.23 -5.63
C ASP A 558 86.59 0.18 -4.87
N VAL A 559 85.73 -0.84 -4.83
CA VAL A 559 84.32 -0.85 -4.53
C VAL A 559 84.12 -1.11 -3.03
N GLU A 560 83.41 -0.23 -2.35
CA GLU A 560 82.53 -0.58 -1.23
C GLU A 560 81.31 0.33 -1.28
N ALA A 561 80.12 -0.29 -1.24
CA ALA A 561 78.86 0.42 -1.30
C ALA A 561 78.60 1.15 0.03
N GLU A 562 78.93 2.45 0.08
CA GLU A 562 78.44 3.35 1.12
C GLU A 562 77.57 4.48 0.55
N GLN A 563 76.61 4.85 1.39
CA GLN A 563 75.41 5.62 1.09
C GLN A 563 75.68 7.01 0.49
N GLY A 564 74.78 7.38 -0.44
CA GLY A 564 74.76 8.61 -1.22
C GLY A 564 75.14 9.91 -0.49
N PHE A 565 76.09 10.62 -1.12
CA PHE A 565 76.49 12.01 -0.92
C PHE A 565 75.32 13.01 -0.75
N PHE A 566 74.16 12.71 -1.33
CA PHE A 566 72.92 13.49 -1.25
C PHE A 566 72.27 13.53 0.14
N ALA A 567 72.65 12.65 1.07
CA ALA A 567 72.11 12.66 2.43
C ALA A 567 72.77 13.71 3.33
N ARG A 568 74.01 14.14 3.05
CA ARG A 568 74.77 15.05 3.94
C ARG A 568 74.63 16.54 3.63
N HIS A 569 74.06 16.95 2.49
CA HIS A 569 74.04 18.36 2.06
C HIS A 569 72.67 18.91 1.63
N LYS A 570 71.54 18.34 2.11
CA LYS A 570 70.18 18.79 1.77
C LYS A 570 69.93 20.29 2.06
N THR A 571 70.57 20.87 3.08
CA THR A 571 70.39 22.28 3.44
C THR A 571 71.18 23.25 2.57
N GLY A 572 72.29 22.83 1.97
CA GLY A 572 73.14 23.68 1.12
C GLY A 572 72.61 23.84 -0.30
N VAL A 573 72.02 22.79 -0.87
CA VAL A 573 71.48 22.79 -2.24
C VAL A 573 70.18 23.61 -2.33
N ILE A 574 69.35 23.57 -1.28
CA ILE A 574 68.11 24.37 -1.21
C ILE A 574 68.43 25.87 -1.08
N LEU A 575 69.44 26.25 -0.31
CA LEU A 575 69.83 27.66 -0.19
C LEU A 575 70.43 28.23 -1.49
N ALA A 576 71.17 27.43 -2.25
CA ALA A 576 71.73 27.82 -3.54
C ALA A 576 70.66 27.97 -4.63
N ALA A 577 69.64 27.10 -4.63
CA ALA A 577 68.49 27.19 -5.55
C ALA A 577 67.61 28.42 -5.27
N VAL A 578 67.38 28.77 -3.99
CA VAL A 578 66.62 29.96 -3.60
C VAL A 578 67.36 31.25 -3.97
N LEU A 579 68.69 31.29 -3.85
CA LEU A 579 69.49 32.44 -4.27
C LEU A 579 69.57 32.61 -5.80
N ALA A 580 69.56 31.50 -6.56
CA ALA A 580 69.52 31.55 -8.02
C ALA A 580 68.14 32.02 -8.55
N ALA A 581 67.04 31.55 -7.95
CA ALA A 581 65.67 31.96 -8.28
C ALA A 581 65.42 33.45 -7.94
N GLY A 582 65.91 33.91 -6.78
CA GLY A 582 65.86 35.33 -6.41
C GLY A 582 66.68 36.23 -7.35
N GLY A 583 67.81 35.73 -7.86
CA GLY A 583 68.65 36.43 -8.83
C GLY A 583 67.99 36.60 -10.21
N ALA A 584 67.35 35.55 -10.73
CA ALA A 584 66.66 35.58 -12.02
C ALA A 584 65.42 36.50 -11.99
N GLY A 585 64.62 36.43 -10.92
CA GLY A 585 63.47 37.33 -10.72
C GLY A 585 63.87 38.80 -10.63
N LEU A 586 64.99 39.13 -9.98
CA LEU A 586 65.50 40.49 -9.89
C LEU A 586 66.05 41.03 -11.23
N ILE A 587 66.60 40.15 -12.08
CA ILE A 587 67.06 40.51 -13.44
C ILE A 587 65.87 40.77 -14.36
N VAL A 588 64.82 39.94 -14.31
CA VAL A 588 63.58 40.14 -15.08
C VAL A 588 62.85 41.39 -14.63
N TYR A 589 62.72 41.62 -13.30
CA TYR A 589 62.14 42.85 -12.75
C TYR A 589 62.93 44.10 -13.14
N ARG A 590 64.27 44.05 -13.12
CA ARG A 590 65.12 45.15 -13.59
C ARG A 590 65.02 45.39 -15.10
N LYS A 591 64.86 44.35 -15.93
CA LYS A 591 64.60 44.48 -17.37
C LYS A 591 63.22 45.09 -17.64
N TYR A 592 62.20 44.70 -16.90
CA TYR A 592 60.85 45.25 -17.00
C TYR A 592 60.81 46.73 -16.58
N LYS A 593 61.44 47.10 -15.46
CA LYS A 593 61.49 48.50 -15.00
C LYS A 593 62.29 49.39 -15.95
N ARG A 594 63.36 48.89 -16.58
CA ARG A 594 64.12 49.63 -17.61
C ARG A 594 63.33 49.83 -18.90
N LYS A 595 62.56 48.83 -19.36
CA LYS A 595 61.65 49.01 -20.52
C LYS A 595 60.58 50.06 -20.23
N LYS A 596 60.00 50.07 -19.03
CA LYS A 596 58.99 51.06 -18.63
C LYS A 596 59.56 52.48 -18.49
N MET A 597 60.80 52.62 -18.01
CA MET A 597 61.48 53.92 -17.97
C MET A 597 61.90 54.41 -19.35
N GLN A 598 62.35 53.52 -20.24
CA GLN A 598 62.69 53.86 -21.63
C GLN A 598 61.46 54.25 -22.44
N GLN A 599 60.32 53.58 -22.24
CA GLN A 599 59.04 53.98 -22.84
C GLN A 599 58.52 55.30 -22.28
N ALA A 600 58.67 55.56 -20.98
CA ALA A 600 58.31 56.84 -20.39
C ALA A 600 59.27 57.99 -20.77
N GLU A 601 60.54 57.68 -21.08
CA GLU A 601 61.54 58.65 -21.56
C GLU A 601 61.37 58.89 -23.08
N GLU A 602 61.00 57.88 -23.88
CA GLU A 602 60.58 58.07 -25.27
C GLU A 602 59.27 58.87 -25.37
N GLU A 603 58.26 58.59 -24.52
CA GLU A 603 57.03 59.39 -24.46
C GLU A 603 57.28 60.83 -23.97
N ALA A 604 58.24 61.05 -23.06
CA ALA A 604 58.61 62.39 -22.61
C ALA A 604 59.44 63.19 -23.62
N ILE A 605 60.21 62.52 -24.49
CA ILE A 605 60.98 63.17 -25.56
C ILE A 605 60.08 63.50 -26.78
N ASP A 606 59.05 62.69 -27.04
CA ASP A 606 58.06 62.97 -28.11
C ASP A 606 57.12 64.14 -27.74
N ASP A 607 56.85 64.35 -26.43
CA ASP A 607 56.09 65.51 -25.92
C ASP A 607 56.92 66.82 -25.90
N GLU A 608 58.26 66.77 -25.96
CA GLU A 608 59.14 67.95 -25.96
C GLU A 608 59.59 68.40 -27.38
N ILE A 609 59.28 67.61 -28.42
CA ILE A 609 59.60 67.89 -29.83
C ILE A 609 58.34 68.16 -30.69
N SER A 610 57.12 68.10 -30.11
CA SER A 610 55.87 68.53 -30.78
C SER A 610 55.56 70.02 -30.65
#